data_AF-A0A4Q3J891-F1
#
_entry.id   AF-A0A4Q3J891-F1
#
_cell.length_a   1.000
_cell.length_b   1.000
_cell.length_c   1.000
_cell.angle_alpha   90.00
_cell.angle_beta   90.00
_cell.angle_gamma   90.00
#
_symmetry.space_group_name_H-M   'P 1'
#
loop_
_entity.id
_entity.type
_entity.pdbx_description
1 polymer ?
#
loop_
_entity_poly.entity_id
_entity_poly.type
_entity_poly.pdbx_seq_one_letter_code
_entity_poly.pdbx_strand_id
1 'polypeptide(L)'
;MRSLCHALDLDSEARRGTELLADLFAPWGATRVPPQPAYATFVSDDHSPYELSVALSSQGPELRLLFEAQAPSPSLHANHEAALALTDRLAAHHGADLARFEAVRDLFCSPAPRPPFSIWHAVTLRPGQPPAFKIYLNPQANGPGYTRRTVAEALRRLGLADASQVLLDNLDSHGRGLDQFNYFSLDLSHDATARIKVYSVHPGATADDIERTFAIAPGHRPGDVREFCALLTGTTGPFTRKPLTSCLSFVGGAAPSGATVHLPVGHYVADGQVHG
;
A
#
# COMPACT_ATOMS: atom_id res chain seq x y z
N MET A 1 -2.59 -19.02 -2.25
CA MET A 1 -3.06 -18.61 -3.60
C MET A 1 -4.17 -19.53 -4.10
N ARG A 2 -3.90 -20.76 -4.56
CA ARG A 2 -4.95 -21.67 -5.09
C ARG A 2 -6.18 -21.83 -4.21
N SER A 3 -6.00 -22.08 -2.90
CA SER A 3 -7.13 -22.21 -1.98
C SER A 3 -7.95 -20.93 -1.83
N LEU A 4 -7.32 -19.75 -1.93
CA LEU A 4 -8.03 -18.47 -1.91
C LEU A 4 -8.75 -18.22 -3.23
N CYS A 5 -8.15 -18.56 -4.37
CA CYS A 5 -8.83 -18.49 -5.66
C CYS A 5 -10.10 -19.36 -5.64
N HIS A 6 -10.00 -20.60 -5.16
CA HIS A 6 -11.14 -21.50 -5.04
C HIS A 6 -12.22 -20.94 -4.10
N ALA A 7 -11.84 -20.43 -2.92
CA ALA A 7 -12.79 -19.84 -1.97
C ALA A 7 -13.50 -18.57 -2.47
N LEU A 8 -13.00 -17.96 -3.54
CA LEU A 8 -13.55 -16.73 -4.15
C LEU A 8 -14.19 -16.98 -5.51
N ASP A 9 -14.39 -18.24 -5.91
CA ASP A 9 -14.87 -18.64 -7.24
C ASP A 9 -14.01 -18.08 -8.40
N LEU A 10 -12.69 -17.98 -8.16
CA LEU A 10 -11.67 -17.53 -9.12
C LEU A 10 -10.82 -18.71 -9.63
N ASP A 11 -11.39 -19.90 -9.75
CA ASP A 11 -10.65 -21.12 -10.15
C ASP A 11 -9.96 -20.99 -11.51
N SER A 12 -10.59 -20.28 -12.46
CA SER A 12 -9.98 -19.97 -13.77
C SER A 12 -8.70 -19.14 -13.65
N GLU A 13 -8.59 -18.32 -12.60
CA GLU A 13 -7.42 -17.50 -12.32
C GLU A 13 -6.37 -18.24 -11.47
N ALA A 14 -6.70 -19.38 -10.84
CA ALA A 14 -5.81 -20.06 -9.91
C ALA A 14 -4.48 -20.50 -10.54
N ARG A 15 -4.54 -21.04 -11.77
CA ARG A 15 -3.35 -21.45 -12.52
C ARG A 15 -2.51 -20.24 -12.90
N ARG A 16 -3.12 -19.25 -13.55
CA ARG A 16 -2.48 -18.02 -14.00
C ARG A 16 -1.86 -17.24 -12.83
N GLY A 17 -2.59 -17.12 -11.73
CA GLY A 17 -2.11 -16.49 -10.50
C GLY A 17 -0.90 -17.22 -9.94
N THR A 18 -0.91 -18.56 -9.92
CA THR A 18 0.25 -19.35 -9.44
C THR A 18 1.48 -19.19 -10.35
N GLU A 19 1.30 -19.24 -11.67
CA GLU A 19 2.38 -19.02 -12.65
C GLU A 19 2.96 -17.61 -12.51
N LEU A 20 2.10 -16.60 -12.39
CA LEU A 20 2.51 -15.23 -12.14
C LEU A 20 3.29 -15.09 -10.84
N LEU A 21 2.82 -15.67 -9.73
CA LEU A 21 3.54 -15.62 -8.46
C LEU A 21 4.93 -16.23 -8.54
N ALA A 22 5.09 -17.33 -9.27
CA ALA A 22 6.40 -17.95 -9.45
C ALA A 22 7.38 -17.01 -10.15
N ASP A 23 6.92 -16.24 -11.15
CA ASP A 23 7.73 -15.24 -11.85
C ASP A 23 8.01 -14.01 -10.97
N LEU A 24 6.99 -13.48 -10.28
CA LEU A 24 7.14 -12.33 -9.37
C LEU A 24 8.12 -12.62 -8.24
N PHE A 25 8.12 -13.85 -7.73
CA PHE A 25 8.97 -14.26 -6.63
C PHE A 25 10.32 -14.80 -7.11
N ALA A 26 10.59 -14.89 -8.41
CA ALA A 26 11.87 -15.39 -8.89
C ALA A 26 13.03 -14.40 -8.55
N PRO A 27 14.18 -14.89 -8.05
CA PRO A 27 14.51 -16.30 -7.79
C PRO A 27 14.18 -16.79 -6.36
N TRP A 28 13.78 -15.88 -5.45
CA TRP A 28 13.67 -16.15 -4.01
C TRP A 28 12.50 -17.07 -3.62
N GLY A 29 11.44 -17.13 -4.41
CA GLY A 29 10.25 -17.96 -4.17
C GLY A 29 10.51 -19.47 -4.24
N ALA A 30 11.64 -19.90 -4.83
CA ALA A 30 12.06 -21.30 -4.84
C ALA A 30 12.86 -21.69 -3.58
N THR A 31 13.21 -20.74 -2.72
CA THR A 31 13.95 -21.02 -1.49
C THR A 31 13.06 -21.65 -0.43
N ARG A 32 13.61 -22.56 0.38
CA ARG A 32 12.89 -23.14 1.50
C ARG A 32 12.61 -22.05 2.53
N VAL A 33 11.36 -21.97 3.01
CA VAL A 33 10.99 -21.06 4.10
C VAL A 33 11.84 -21.40 5.33
N PRO A 34 12.67 -20.44 5.81
CA PRO A 34 13.51 -20.65 6.99
C PRO A 34 12.65 -20.67 8.26
N PRO A 35 13.14 -21.28 9.37
CA PRO A 35 12.44 -21.28 10.64
C PRO A 35 12.33 -19.88 11.27
N GLN A 36 13.20 -18.95 10.86
CA GLN A 36 13.16 -17.54 11.23
C GLN A 36 13.32 -16.68 9.96
N PRO A 37 12.65 -15.52 9.88
CA PRO A 37 12.77 -14.61 8.74
C PRO A 37 14.24 -14.23 8.50
N ALA A 38 14.71 -14.41 7.27
CA ALA A 38 16.06 -14.02 6.87
C ALA A 38 16.27 -12.49 6.87
N TYR A 39 15.16 -11.75 6.79
CA TYR A 39 15.11 -10.28 6.83
C TYR A 39 13.80 -9.85 7.47
N ALA A 40 13.87 -8.89 8.39
CA ALA A 40 12.71 -8.36 9.10
C ALA A 40 11.99 -7.31 8.25
N THR A 41 11.29 -7.77 7.22
CA THR A 41 10.45 -6.89 6.39
C THR A 41 9.28 -6.30 7.18
N PHE A 42 8.77 -5.16 6.72
CA PHE A 42 7.58 -4.49 7.28
C PHE A 42 6.30 -4.80 6.48
N VAL A 43 6.34 -5.73 5.52
CA VAL A 43 5.14 -6.13 4.76
C VAL A 43 4.08 -6.77 5.66
N SER A 44 4.50 -7.60 6.62
CA SER A 44 3.61 -8.27 7.57
C SER A 44 4.21 -8.31 8.98
N ASP A 45 3.37 -8.53 10.00
CA ASP A 45 3.79 -8.52 11.41
C ASP A 45 4.69 -9.71 11.79
N ASP A 46 4.61 -10.82 11.05
CA ASP A 46 5.47 -12.02 11.21
C ASP A 46 6.75 -11.96 10.35
N HIS A 47 6.97 -10.85 9.65
CA HIS A 47 8.05 -10.62 8.70
C HIS A 47 8.07 -11.59 7.50
N SER A 48 6.94 -12.21 7.17
CA SER A 48 6.75 -12.81 5.86
C SER A 48 6.92 -11.73 4.78
N PRO A 49 7.69 -11.97 3.69
CA PRO A 49 7.95 -10.96 2.66
C PRO A 49 6.74 -10.70 1.75
N TYR A 50 5.54 -11.12 2.16
CA TYR A 50 4.30 -10.96 1.42
C TYR A 50 3.08 -10.92 2.34
N GLU A 51 2.03 -10.23 1.90
CA GLU A 51 0.71 -10.18 2.53
C GLU A 51 -0.37 -10.42 1.47
N LEU A 52 -1.30 -11.32 1.75
CA LEU A 52 -2.48 -11.59 0.92
C LEU A 52 -3.67 -10.80 1.45
N SER A 53 -4.46 -10.20 0.55
CA SER A 53 -5.73 -9.56 0.92
C SER A 53 -6.80 -9.81 -0.12
N VAL A 54 -8.05 -9.78 0.34
CA VAL A 54 -9.24 -9.85 -0.52
C VAL A 54 -9.98 -8.53 -0.41
N ALA A 55 -10.29 -7.91 -1.55
CA ALA A 55 -11.16 -6.75 -1.59
C ALA A 55 -12.55 -7.16 -2.01
N LEU A 56 -13.54 -6.83 -1.18
CA LEU A 56 -14.95 -7.09 -1.44
C LEU A 56 -15.62 -5.82 -1.95
N SER A 57 -16.34 -5.93 -3.07
CA SER A 57 -17.07 -4.82 -3.67
C SER A 57 -18.31 -5.31 -4.41
N SER A 58 -19.17 -4.39 -4.86
CA SER A 58 -20.30 -4.73 -5.72
C SER A 58 -19.90 -5.31 -7.08
N GLN A 59 -18.63 -5.17 -7.49
CA GLN A 59 -18.08 -5.74 -8.73
C GLN A 59 -17.53 -7.16 -8.54
N GLY A 60 -17.62 -7.71 -7.33
CA GLY A 60 -17.06 -9.01 -6.96
C GLY A 60 -15.74 -8.93 -6.19
N PRO A 61 -15.18 -10.09 -5.79
CA PRO A 61 -13.94 -10.16 -5.04
C PRO A 61 -12.72 -9.92 -5.93
N GLU A 62 -11.73 -9.19 -5.40
CA GLU A 62 -10.40 -9.09 -5.99
C GLU A 62 -9.37 -9.73 -5.04
N LEU A 63 -8.49 -10.58 -5.57
CA LEU A 63 -7.39 -11.16 -4.80
C LEU A 63 -6.13 -10.31 -5.00
N ARG A 64 -5.52 -9.88 -3.91
CA ARG A 64 -4.36 -9.00 -3.91
C ARG A 64 -3.20 -9.64 -3.15
N LEU A 65 -1.99 -9.35 -3.62
CA LEU A 65 -0.75 -9.70 -2.95
C LEU A 65 0.13 -8.46 -2.91
N LEU A 66 0.55 -8.05 -1.71
CA LEU A 66 1.64 -7.10 -1.47
C LEU A 66 2.90 -7.89 -1.13
N PHE A 67 4.07 -7.50 -1.61
CA PHE A 67 5.32 -8.22 -1.33
C PHE A 67 6.56 -7.35 -1.51
N GLU A 68 7.65 -7.76 -0.85
CA GLU A 68 8.98 -7.20 -1.02
C GLU A 68 9.88 -8.20 -1.74
N ALA A 69 10.42 -7.82 -2.90
CA ALA A 69 11.39 -8.65 -3.61
C ALA A 69 12.64 -8.89 -2.75
N GLN A 70 13.00 -10.16 -2.55
CA GLN A 70 14.13 -10.55 -1.72
C GLN A 70 15.35 -10.91 -2.57
N ALA A 71 16.52 -10.42 -2.17
CA ALA A 71 17.79 -10.94 -2.66
C ALA A 71 18.14 -12.29 -1.99
N PRO A 72 19.04 -13.10 -2.57
CA PRO A 72 19.48 -14.36 -1.95
C PRO A 72 20.07 -14.20 -0.54
N SER A 73 20.72 -13.06 -0.28
CA SER A 73 21.14 -12.62 1.05
C SER A 73 20.46 -11.28 1.33
N PRO A 74 19.25 -11.31 1.91
CA PRO A 74 18.41 -10.14 1.95
C PRO A 74 18.95 -9.09 2.91
N SER A 75 18.95 -7.86 2.44
CA SER A 75 19.27 -6.64 3.19
C SER A 75 18.51 -5.50 2.54
N LEU A 76 18.37 -4.35 3.21
CA LEU A 76 17.65 -3.22 2.63
C LEU A 76 18.24 -2.79 1.27
N HIS A 77 19.56 -2.80 1.13
CA HIS A 77 20.24 -2.47 -0.12
C HIS A 77 20.06 -3.56 -1.18
N ALA A 78 20.31 -4.83 -0.84
CA ALA A 78 20.16 -5.92 -1.81
C ALA A 78 18.69 -6.11 -2.27
N ASN A 79 17.73 -5.94 -1.36
CA ASN A 79 16.31 -6.00 -1.68
C ASN A 79 15.87 -4.79 -2.54
N HIS A 80 16.49 -3.62 -2.34
CA HIS A 80 16.27 -2.47 -3.23
C HIS A 80 16.68 -2.79 -4.67
N GLU A 81 17.88 -3.35 -4.88
CA GLU A 81 18.34 -3.78 -6.20
C GLU A 81 17.42 -4.86 -6.81
N ALA A 82 17.01 -5.85 -6.00
CA ALA A 82 16.06 -6.87 -6.42
C ALA A 82 14.70 -6.28 -6.83
N ALA A 83 14.21 -5.26 -6.11
CA ALA A 83 12.96 -4.57 -6.41
C ALA A 83 13.04 -3.72 -7.68
N LEU A 84 14.18 -3.07 -7.94
CA LEU A 84 14.41 -2.36 -9.21
C LEU A 84 14.45 -3.35 -10.38
N ALA A 85 15.18 -4.46 -10.25
CA ALA A 85 15.23 -5.50 -11.28
C ALA A 85 13.85 -6.11 -11.54
N LEU A 86 13.02 -6.32 -10.51
CA LEU A 86 11.64 -6.76 -10.67
C LEU A 86 10.79 -5.71 -11.41
N THR A 87 10.97 -4.44 -11.11
CA THR A 87 10.25 -3.34 -11.79
C THR A 87 10.52 -3.35 -13.29
N ASP A 88 11.79 -3.53 -13.69
CA ASP A 88 12.16 -3.65 -15.11
C ASP A 88 11.53 -4.89 -15.76
N ARG A 89 11.50 -6.04 -15.05
CA ARG A 89 10.84 -7.26 -15.54
C ARG A 89 9.33 -7.10 -15.71
N LEU A 90 8.66 -6.39 -14.80
CA LEU A 90 7.23 -6.12 -14.91
C LEU A 90 6.91 -5.33 -16.19
N ALA A 91 7.73 -4.36 -16.55
CA ALA A 91 7.58 -3.63 -17.81
C ALA A 91 7.83 -4.54 -19.02
N ALA A 92 8.96 -5.27 -19.00
CA ALA A 92 9.39 -6.08 -20.13
C ALA A 92 8.46 -7.27 -20.44
N HIS A 93 7.94 -7.94 -19.42
CA HIS A 93 7.21 -9.20 -19.58
C HIS A 93 5.70 -9.08 -19.32
N HIS A 94 5.26 -8.07 -18.57
CA HIS A 94 3.86 -7.92 -18.18
C HIS A 94 3.22 -6.61 -18.64
N GLY A 95 3.96 -5.77 -19.38
CA GLY A 95 3.44 -4.52 -19.96
C GLY A 95 3.11 -3.45 -18.92
N ALA A 96 3.73 -3.52 -17.73
CA ALA A 96 3.56 -2.49 -16.71
C ALA A 96 4.09 -1.13 -17.21
N ASP A 97 3.30 -0.07 -17.01
CA ASP A 97 3.72 1.29 -17.36
C ASP A 97 4.55 1.91 -16.23
N LEU A 98 5.79 2.29 -16.55
CA LEU A 98 6.74 2.86 -15.60
C LEU A 98 6.89 4.38 -15.71
N ALA A 99 6.22 5.04 -16.66
CA ALA A 99 6.43 6.46 -16.93
C ALA A 99 6.30 7.35 -15.68
N ARG A 100 5.28 7.09 -14.86
CA ARG A 100 5.06 7.81 -13.60
C ARG A 100 6.05 7.44 -12.50
N PHE A 101 6.50 6.19 -12.45
CA PHE A 101 7.55 5.79 -11.51
C PHE A 101 8.87 6.49 -11.86
N GLU A 102 9.28 6.45 -13.12
CA GLU A 102 10.53 7.07 -13.59
C GLU A 102 10.55 8.59 -13.34
N ALA A 103 9.41 9.28 -13.47
CA ALA A 103 9.31 10.71 -13.19
C ALA A 103 9.63 11.09 -11.73
N VAL A 104 9.49 10.15 -10.78
CA VAL A 104 9.72 10.38 -9.35
C VAL A 104 10.81 9.49 -8.76
N ARG A 105 11.45 8.64 -9.57
CA ARG A 105 12.36 7.59 -9.11
C ARG A 105 13.50 8.14 -8.26
N ASP A 106 14.11 9.25 -8.65
CA ASP A 106 15.20 9.92 -7.92
C ASP A 106 14.80 10.40 -6.52
N LEU A 107 13.51 10.66 -6.28
CA LEU A 107 13.01 11.09 -4.97
C LEU A 107 12.95 9.93 -3.96
N PHE A 108 12.73 8.70 -4.45
CA PHE A 108 12.47 7.53 -3.61
C PHE A 108 13.59 6.48 -3.67
N CYS A 109 14.40 6.46 -4.73
CA CYS A 109 15.41 5.44 -4.98
C CYS A 109 16.82 6.03 -4.86
N SER A 110 17.35 6.01 -3.64
CA SER A 110 18.76 6.34 -3.37
C SER A 110 19.63 5.09 -3.50
N PRO A 111 20.86 5.19 -4.04
CA PRO A 111 21.85 4.11 -3.98
C PRO A 111 22.14 3.61 -2.55
N ALA A 112 21.91 4.47 -1.55
CA ALA A 112 21.93 4.13 -0.13
C ALA A 112 20.49 4.19 0.44
N PRO A 113 19.68 3.13 0.24
CA PRO A 113 18.30 3.12 0.74
C PRO A 113 18.27 3.17 2.26
N ARG A 114 17.22 3.81 2.79
CA ARG A 114 17.02 4.03 4.23
C ARG A 114 15.80 3.26 4.74
N PRO A 115 15.78 2.87 6.03
CA PRO A 115 14.61 2.23 6.63
C PRO A 115 13.36 3.14 6.55
N PRO A 116 12.14 2.59 6.72
CA PRO A 116 11.86 1.19 7.08
C PRO A 116 11.89 0.19 5.91
N PHE A 117 11.74 0.65 4.66
CA PHE A 117 11.84 -0.17 3.45
C PHE A 117 12.28 0.69 2.26
N SER A 118 12.45 0.11 1.07
CA SER A 118 12.72 0.89 -0.14
C SER A 118 11.55 0.87 -1.13
N ILE A 119 11.26 -0.29 -1.69
CA ILE A 119 10.25 -0.51 -2.72
C ILE A 119 9.54 -1.83 -2.41
N TRP A 120 8.20 -1.80 -2.42
CA TRP A 120 7.37 -3.00 -2.48
C TRP A 120 6.54 -3.01 -3.74
N HIS A 121 6.06 -4.19 -4.12
CA HIS A 121 5.18 -4.39 -5.26
C HIS A 121 3.88 -5.00 -4.80
N ALA A 122 2.79 -4.69 -5.50
CA ALA A 122 1.56 -5.44 -5.35
C ALA A 122 1.00 -5.87 -6.70
N VAL A 123 0.29 -6.99 -6.69
CA VAL A 123 -0.48 -7.47 -7.83
C VAL A 123 -1.93 -7.69 -7.40
N THR A 124 -2.87 -7.32 -8.28
CA THR A 124 -4.29 -7.59 -8.12
C THR A 124 -4.76 -8.51 -9.24
N LEU A 125 -5.40 -9.62 -8.87
CA LEU A 125 -6.07 -10.56 -9.75
C LEU A 125 -7.57 -10.30 -9.69
N ARG A 126 -8.18 -10.19 -10.86
CA ARG A 126 -9.63 -10.04 -11.03
C ARG A 126 -10.11 -11.08 -12.04
N PRO A 127 -11.34 -11.60 -11.89
CA PRO A 127 -11.88 -12.56 -12.83
C PRO A 127 -11.90 -12.00 -14.25
N GLY A 128 -11.30 -12.74 -15.19
CA GLY A 128 -11.32 -12.42 -16.63
C GLY A 128 -10.50 -11.20 -17.06
N GLN A 129 -9.70 -10.59 -16.18
CA GLN A 129 -8.91 -9.40 -16.49
C GLN A 129 -7.40 -9.66 -16.37
N PRO A 130 -6.54 -8.88 -17.03
CA PRO A 130 -5.11 -8.93 -16.78
C PRO A 130 -4.75 -8.53 -15.33
N PRO A 131 -3.66 -9.10 -14.77
CA PRO A 131 -3.12 -8.65 -13.49
C PRO A 131 -2.82 -7.16 -13.52
N ALA A 132 -3.21 -6.47 -12.46
CA ALA A 132 -2.88 -5.05 -12.28
C ALA A 132 -1.77 -4.92 -11.25
N PHE A 133 -0.69 -4.22 -11.62
CA PHE A 133 0.48 -4.04 -10.76
C PHE A 133 0.50 -2.67 -10.09
N LYS A 134 1.11 -2.62 -8.90
CA LYS A 134 1.38 -1.39 -8.17
C LYS A 134 2.79 -1.41 -7.61
N ILE A 135 3.36 -0.23 -7.46
CA ILE A 135 4.62 -0.03 -6.72
C ILE A 135 4.33 0.83 -5.50
N TYR A 136 4.93 0.49 -4.36
CA TYR A 136 4.87 1.23 -3.11
C TYR A 136 6.28 1.71 -2.78
N LEU A 137 6.42 2.99 -2.48
CA LEU A 137 7.68 3.70 -2.28
C LEU A 137 7.71 4.29 -0.87
N ASN A 138 8.89 4.26 -0.25
CA ASN A 138 9.11 4.80 1.09
C ASN A 138 9.25 6.34 1.06
N PRO A 139 8.29 7.12 1.61
CA PRO A 139 8.41 8.58 1.67
C PRO A 139 9.61 9.08 2.51
N GLN A 140 10.14 8.23 3.39
CA GLN A 140 11.30 8.48 4.24
C GLN A 140 12.64 8.14 3.56
N ALA A 141 12.66 7.92 2.24
CA ALA A 141 13.88 7.58 1.49
C ALA A 141 15.05 8.58 1.72
N ASN A 142 14.73 9.84 1.96
CA ASN A 142 15.70 10.91 2.27
C ASN A 142 15.79 11.24 3.77
N GLY A 143 15.12 10.47 4.62
CA GLY A 143 14.99 10.67 6.07
C GLY A 143 13.59 11.16 6.47
N PRO A 144 13.14 10.88 7.71
CA PRO A 144 11.78 11.18 8.16
C PRO A 144 11.42 12.67 8.12
N GLY A 145 12.40 13.56 8.33
CA GLY A 145 12.21 15.01 8.25
C GLY A 145 11.94 15.56 6.85
N TYR A 146 12.14 14.76 5.79
CA TYR A 146 11.94 15.18 4.40
C TYR A 146 10.65 14.63 3.78
N THR A 147 9.90 13.79 4.49
CA THR A 147 8.69 13.09 3.98
C THR A 147 7.70 14.01 3.28
N ARG A 148 7.32 15.13 3.93
CA ARG A 148 6.40 16.13 3.36
C ARG A 148 6.91 16.69 2.04
N ARG A 149 8.19 17.04 1.98
CA ARG A 149 8.83 17.56 0.76
C ARG A 149 8.88 16.50 -0.35
N THR A 150 9.25 15.26 -0.01
CA THR A 150 9.31 14.14 -0.96
C THR A 150 7.96 13.90 -1.60
N VAL A 151 6.89 13.80 -0.79
CA VAL A 151 5.53 13.55 -1.30
C VAL A 151 5.00 14.72 -2.13
N ALA A 152 5.21 15.96 -1.67
CA ALA A 152 4.75 17.13 -2.40
C ALA A 152 5.44 17.27 -3.77
N GLU A 153 6.76 17.07 -3.81
CA GLU A 153 7.52 17.09 -5.05
C GLU A 153 7.11 15.96 -5.99
N ALA A 154 6.85 14.75 -5.47
CA ALA A 154 6.35 13.64 -6.26
C ALA A 154 4.98 13.96 -6.89
N LEU A 155 4.03 14.46 -6.10
CA LEU A 155 2.71 14.86 -6.60
C LEU A 155 2.82 15.98 -7.66
N ARG A 156 3.67 16.98 -7.42
CA ARG A 156 3.91 18.08 -8.37
C ARG A 156 4.45 17.57 -9.71
N ARG A 157 5.44 16.68 -9.70
CA ARG A 157 6.00 16.08 -10.93
C ARG A 157 4.99 15.22 -11.68
N LEU A 158 4.01 14.68 -10.97
CA LEU A 158 2.91 13.90 -11.54
C LEU A 158 1.68 14.76 -11.90
N GLY A 159 1.82 16.08 -11.94
CA GLY A 159 0.76 17.00 -12.36
C GLY A 159 -0.31 17.29 -11.31
N LEU A 160 -0.05 16.97 -10.04
CA LEU A 160 -0.98 17.10 -8.91
C LEU A 160 -0.51 18.14 -7.87
N ALA A 161 -0.01 19.28 -8.33
CA ALA A 161 0.49 20.34 -7.44
C ALA A 161 -0.59 20.83 -6.45
N ASP A 162 -1.81 21.08 -6.93
CA ASP A 162 -2.92 21.54 -6.09
C ASP A 162 -3.33 20.48 -5.06
N ALA A 163 -3.36 19.21 -5.45
CA ALA A 163 -3.63 18.11 -4.53
C ALA A 163 -2.55 17.99 -3.45
N SER A 164 -1.29 18.30 -3.78
CA SER A 164 -0.20 18.32 -2.81
C SER A 164 -0.45 19.35 -1.72
N GLN A 165 -0.95 20.54 -2.09
CA GLN A 165 -1.25 21.60 -1.14
C GLN A 165 -2.41 21.18 -0.22
N VAL A 166 -3.51 20.71 -0.81
CA VAL A 166 -4.67 20.19 -0.05
C VAL A 166 -4.25 19.09 0.93
N LEU A 167 -3.42 18.15 0.48
CA LEU A 167 -2.93 17.06 1.32
C LEU A 167 -2.08 17.57 2.49
N LEU A 168 -1.15 18.49 2.26
CA LEU A 168 -0.26 19.00 3.31
C LEU A 168 -0.99 19.83 4.36
N ASP A 169 -1.98 20.62 3.93
CA ASP A 169 -2.83 21.43 4.81
C ASP A 169 -3.71 20.56 5.72
N ASN A 170 -3.97 19.31 5.32
CA ASN A 170 -4.86 18.39 6.04
C ASN A 170 -4.14 17.21 6.73
N LEU A 171 -2.83 17.00 6.51
CA LEU A 171 -2.09 15.85 7.05
C LEU A 171 -2.17 15.74 8.58
N ASP A 172 -2.30 16.85 9.29
CA ASP A 172 -2.42 16.88 10.75
C ASP A 172 -3.65 17.72 11.16
N SER A 173 -4.79 17.50 10.50
CA SER A 173 -6.02 18.26 10.74
C SER A 173 -6.54 18.19 12.18
N HIS A 174 -6.07 17.21 12.95
CA HIS A 174 -6.38 17.03 14.37
C HIS A 174 -5.34 17.67 15.33
N GLY A 175 -4.24 18.21 14.81
CA GLY A 175 -3.32 19.12 15.52
C GLY A 175 -2.36 18.46 16.51
N ARG A 176 -2.05 17.16 16.36
CA ARG A 176 -1.17 16.43 17.31
C ARG A 176 0.28 16.40 16.86
N GLY A 177 0.56 16.71 15.60
CA GLY A 177 1.91 16.73 15.04
C GLY A 177 2.56 15.35 14.89
N LEU A 178 1.79 14.27 15.02
CA LEU A 178 2.30 12.89 15.02
C LEU A 178 2.12 12.16 13.68
N ASP A 179 1.31 12.72 12.78
CA ASP A 179 0.98 12.08 11.51
C ASP A 179 2.15 12.12 10.53
N GLN A 180 2.39 10.99 9.88
CA GLN A 180 3.50 10.83 8.95
C GLN A 180 3.08 10.07 7.71
N PHE A 181 3.65 10.44 6.56
CA PHE A 181 3.52 9.65 5.35
C PHE A 181 4.33 8.36 5.48
N ASN A 182 3.65 7.21 5.39
CA ASN A 182 4.28 5.88 5.49
C ASN A 182 4.39 5.18 4.13
N TYR A 183 3.49 5.43 3.18
CA TYR A 183 3.59 4.89 1.81
C TYR A 183 3.19 5.91 0.74
N PHE A 184 3.86 5.85 -0.40
CA PHE A 184 3.44 6.49 -1.64
C PHE A 184 3.34 5.41 -2.72
N SER A 185 2.18 5.21 -3.35
CA SER A 185 2.02 4.15 -4.36
C SER A 185 1.44 4.62 -5.68
N LEU A 186 1.83 3.91 -6.73
CA LEU A 186 1.41 4.15 -8.11
C LEU A 186 0.82 2.88 -8.69
N ASP A 187 -0.34 2.99 -9.35
CA ASP A 187 -0.81 1.96 -10.27
C ASP A 187 0.10 1.98 -11.52
N LEU A 188 0.74 0.85 -11.85
CA LEU A 188 1.68 0.72 -12.98
C LEU A 188 0.93 0.47 -14.30
N SER A 189 0.10 1.44 -14.69
CA SER A 189 -0.77 1.36 -15.87
C SER A 189 -0.86 2.72 -16.57
N HIS A 190 -1.09 2.70 -17.88
CA HIS A 190 -1.36 3.87 -18.71
C HIS A 190 -2.85 4.29 -18.70
N ASP A 191 -3.71 3.53 -18.01
CA ASP A 191 -5.14 3.82 -17.93
C ASP A 191 -5.39 5.19 -17.28
N ALA A 192 -6.34 5.96 -17.83
CA ALA A 192 -6.70 7.27 -17.30
C ALA A 192 -7.21 7.25 -15.86
N THR A 193 -7.67 6.09 -15.38
CA THR A 193 -8.14 5.84 -14.01
C THR A 193 -7.04 5.34 -13.06
N ALA A 194 -5.82 5.13 -13.54
CA ALA A 194 -4.74 4.58 -12.75
C ALA A 194 -4.28 5.59 -11.69
N ARG A 195 -4.28 5.17 -10.42
CA ARG A 195 -4.22 6.07 -9.27
C ARG A 195 -2.80 6.33 -8.77
N ILE A 196 -2.63 7.51 -8.20
CA ILE A 196 -1.59 7.82 -7.22
C ILE A 196 -2.24 7.71 -5.84
N LYS A 197 -1.57 7.06 -4.88
CA LYS A 197 -2.09 6.90 -3.53
C LYS A 197 -1.07 7.35 -2.51
N VAL A 198 -1.52 8.15 -1.55
CA VAL A 198 -0.69 8.59 -0.41
C VAL A 198 -1.29 8.03 0.86
N TYR A 199 -0.43 7.44 1.69
CA TYR A 199 -0.81 6.81 2.94
C TYR A 199 -0.17 7.55 4.10
N SER A 200 -0.97 7.77 5.13
CA SER A 200 -0.55 8.42 6.37
C SER A 200 -0.86 7.52 7.56
N VAL A 201 0.09 7.43 8.49
CA VAL A 201 -0.10 6.75 9.77
C VAL A 201 -0.48 7.77 10.84
N HIS A 202 -1.42 7.40 11.71
CA HIS A 202 -2.00 8.29 12.72
C HIS A 202 -1.87 7.74 14.15
N PRO A 203 -0.71 7.95 14.81
CA PRO A 203 -0.46 7.45 16.17
C PRO A 203 -1.45 7.98 17.23
N GLY A 204 -2.21 7.06 17.83
CA GLY A 204 -3.15 7.40 18.90
C GLY A 204 -4.39 8.17 18.43
N ALA A 205 -4.65 8.21 17.12
CA ALA A 205 -5.83 8.84 16.56
C ALA A 205 -7.12 8.09 16.94
N THR A 206 -8.23 8.82 16.91
CA THR A 206 -9.60 8.31 16.98
C THR A 206 -10.19 8.18 15.58
N ALA A 207 -11.34 7.51 15.46
CA ALA A 207 -12.09 7.48 14.20
C ALA A 207 -12.44 8.90 13.72
N ASP A 208 -12.71 9.83 14.64
CA ASP A 208 -13.04 11.22 14.33
C ASP A 208 -11.88 12.01 13.74
N ASP A 209 -10.65 11.65 14.11
CA ASP A 209 -9.46 12.26 13.52
C ASP A 209 -9.30 11.84 12.05
N ILE A 210 -9.62 10.58 11.73
CA ILE A 210 -9.63 10.08 10.36
C ILE A 210 -10.78 10.68 9.54
N GLU A 211 -11.98 10.83 10.13
CA GLU A 211 -13.11 11.53 9.50
C GLU A 211 -12.71 12.94 9.04
N ARG A 212 -12.02 13.71 9.89
CA ARG A 212 -11.51 15.05 9.52
C ARG A 212 -10.53 14.98 8.36
N THR A 213 -9.67 13.97 8.33
CA THR A 213 -8.74 13.73 7.20
C THR A 213 -9.50 13.41 5.91
N PHE A 214 -10.64 12.72 5.99
CA PHE A 214 -11.43 12.32 4.82
C PHE A 214 -12.39 13.39 4.32
N ALA A 215 -12.65 14.44 5.10
CA ALA A 215 -13.55 15.53 4.72
C ALA A 215 -13.18 16.23 3.41
N ILE A 216 -11.92 16.13 2.95
CA ILE A 216 -11.48 16.67 1.66
C ILE A 216 -11.85 15.81 0.45
N ALA A 217 -12.25 14.55 0.66
CA ALA A 217 -12.66 13.65 -0.41
C ALA A 217 -14.16 13.84 -0.70
N PRO A 218 -14.58 14.15 -1.95
CA PRO A 218 -15.99 14.41 -2.26
C PRO A 218 -16.94 13.24 -1.98
N GLY A 219 -16.43 12.00 -2.02
CA GLY A 219 -17.19 10.79 -1.71
C GLY A 219 -17.29 10.48 -0.21
N HIS A 220 -16.74 11.32 0.65
CA HIS A 220 -16.78 11.13 2.09
C HIS A 220 -18.22 11.23 2.62
N ARG A 221 -18.58 10.28 3.50
CA ARG A 221 -19.84 10.24 4.22
C ARG A 221 -19.55 10.36 5.71
N PRO A 222 -20.00 11.45 6.36
CA PRO A 222 -19.76 11.65 7.78
C PRO A 222 -20.31 10.49 8.61
N GLY A 223 -19.46 9.90 9.44
CA GLY A 223 -19.81 8.82 10.36
C GLY A 223 -19.44 7.41 9.89
N ASP A 224 -19.17 7.19 8.59
CA ASP A 224 -18.84 5.87 8.05
C ASP A 224 -17.58 5.27 8.72
N VAL A 225 -16.55 6.08 8.99
CA VAL A 225 -15.33 5.60 9.66
C VAL A 225 -15.60 5.27 11.12
N ARG A 226 -16.43 6.08 11.79
CA ARG A 226 -16.83 5.85 13.18
C ARG A 226 -17.58 4.52 13.31
N GLU A 227 -18.58 4.31 12.47
CA GLU A 227 -19.39 3.08 12.43
C GLU A 227 -18.51 1.87 12.13
N PHE A 228 -17.66 1.96 11.10
CA PHE A 228 -16.73 0.89 10.72
C PHE A 228 -15.79 0.49 11.87
N CYS A 229 -15.15 1.47 12.51
CA CYS A 229 -14.27 1.22 13.65
C CYS A 229 -15.01 0.61 14.85
N ALA A 230 -16.17 1.17 15.19
CA ALA A 230 -16.98 0.70 16.31
C ALA A 230 -17.48 -0.73 16.09
N LEU A 231 -17.94 -1.06 14.88
CA LEU A 231 -18.40 -2.40 14.51
C LEU A 231 -17.28 -3.44 14.71
N LEU A 232 -16.10 -3.18 14.16
CA LEU A 232 -15.02 -4.18 14.14
C LEU A 232 -14.26 -4.31 15.47
N THR A 233 -14.25 -3.27 16.31
CA THR A 233 -13.39 -3.24 17.52
C THR A 233 -14.12 -2.90 18.80
N GLY A 234 -15.41 -2.58 18.75
CA GLY A 234 -16.19 -2.12 19.91
C GLY A 234 -15.81 -0.72 20.42
N THR A 235 -14.91 -0.01 19.73
CA THR A 235 -14.43 1.33 20.13
C THR A 235 -14.18 2.21 18.91
N THR A 236 -14.19 3.52 19.12
CA THR A 236 -13.81 4.52 18.11
C THR A 236 -12.43 5.11 18.39
N GLY A 237 -11.63 4.45 19.24
CA GLY A 237 -10.29 4.86 19.65
C GLY A 237 -10.25 5.47 21.06
N PRO A 238 -9.10 6.05 21.46
CA PRO A 238 -7.90 6.22 20.65
C PRO A 238 -7.21 4.90 20.31
N PHE A 239 -6.70 4.77 19.09
CA PHE A 239 -6.01 3.59 18.60
C PHE A 239 -4.51 3.67 18.92
N THR A 240 -4.12 3.16 20.10
CA THR A 240 -2.74 3.27 20.64
C THR A 240 -1.85 2.03 20.49
N ARG A 241 -2.41 0.82 20.32
CA ARG A 241 -1.65 -0.44 20.13
C ARG A 241 -0.95 -0.51 18.77
N LYS A 242 -1.71 -0.37 17.68
CA LYS A 242 -1.20 -0.20 16.31
C LYS A 242 -1.99 0.91 15.63
N PRO A 243 -1.32 1.94 15.06
CA PRO A 243 -2.01 3.13 14.57
C PRO A 243 -2.93 2.83 13.39
N LEU A 244 -4.01 3.61 13.27
CA LEU A 244 -4.78 3.67 12.04
C LEU A 244 -3.89 4.20 10.90
N THR A 245 -4.14 3.70 9.70
CA THR A 245 -3.55 4.26 8.47
C THR A 245 -4.66 4.78 7.58
N SER A 246 -4.56 6.03 7.14
CA SER A 246 -5.43 6.58 6.12
C SER A 246 -4.76 6.47 4.74
N CYS A 247 -5.57 6.45 3.69
CA CYS A 247 -5.10 6.44 2.33
C CYS A 247 -5.99 7.33 1.46
N LEU A 248 -5.37 8.30 0.79
CA LEU A 248 -6.02 9.16 -0.19
C LEU A 248 -5.54 8.77 -1.59
N SER A 249 -6.50 8.57 -2.50
CA SER A 249 -6.24 8.20 -3.90
C SER A 249 -6.53 9.38 -4.82
N PHE A 250 -5.76 9.53 -5.89
CA PHE A 250 -5.86 10.60 -6.86
C PHE A 250 -5.81 10.05 -8.29
N VAL A 251 -6.70 10.54 -9.15
CA VAL A 251 -6.77 10.25 -10.60
C VAL A 251 -6.57 11.53 -11.43
N GLY A 252 -6.40 12.67 -10.77
CA GLY A 252 -6.41 14.01 -11.38
C GLY A 252 -7.06 15.02 -10.43
N GLY A 253 -6.84 16.32 -10.68
CA GLY A 253 -7.45 17.40 -9.90
C GLY A 253 -6.89 17.56 -8.48
N ALA A 254 -7.44 18.51 -7.74
CA ALA A 254 -6.98 18.85 -6.38
C ALA A 254 -7.57 17.94 -5.29
N ALA A 255 -8.81 17.47 -5.47
CA ALA A 255 -9.49 16.66 -4.48
C ALA A 255 -9.15 15.16 -4.64
N PRO A 256 -9.01 14.39 -3.55
CA PRO A 256 -8.87 12.94 -3.63
C PRO A 256 -10.09 12.30 -4.32
N SER A 257 -9.84 11.36 -5.23
CA SER A 257 -10.87 10.54 -5.87
C SER A 257 -11.40 9.44 -4.96
N GLY A 258 -10.73 9.16 -3.84
CA GLY A 258 -11.15 8.17 -2.86
C GLY A 258 -10.34 8.26 -1.56
N ALA A 259 -10.98 7.82 -0.48
CA ALA A 259 -10.42 7.75 0.86
C ALA A 259 -10.61 6.34 1.42
N THR A 260 -9.60 5.79 2.10
CA THR A 260 -9.64 4.43 2.66
C THR A 260 -8.97 4.40 4.01
N VAL A 261 -9.66 3.88 5.03
CA VAL A 261 -9.08 3.62 6.35
C VAL A 261 -8.61 2.18 6.44
N HIS A 262 -7.41 1.98 6.98
CA HIS A 262 -6.85 0.68 7.33
C HIS A 262 -6.85 0.57 8.85
N LEU A 263 -7.75 -0.28 9.36
CA LEU A 263 -7.88 -0.62 10.76
C LEU A 263 -7.09 -1.91 11.05
N PRO A 264 -6.02 -1.89 11.86
CA PRO A 264 -5.26 -3.08 12.20
C PRO A 264 -6.02 -3.97 13.22
N VAL A 265 -7.12 -4.57 12.80
CA VAL A 265 -8.11 -5.23 13.67
C VAL A 265 -7.50 -6.27 14.62
N GLY A 266 -6.50 -7.05 14.18
CA GLY A 266 -5.83 -8.07 15.01
C GLY A 266 -5.08 -7.50 16.23
N HIS A 267 -4.83 -6.18 16.26
CA HIS A 267 -4.27 -5.50 17.43
C HIS A 267 -5.35 -4.98 18.37
N TYR A 268 -6.63 -5.09 18.00
CA TYR A 268 -7.76 -4.49 18.73
C TYR A 268 -8.80 -5.48 19.22
N VAL A 269 -8.92 -6.64 18.58
CA VAL A 269 -9.83 -7.71 19.00
C VAL A 269 -9.07 -8.86 19.67
N ALA A 270 -9.74 -9.61 20.53
CA ALA A 270 -9.22 -10.89 20.99
C ALA A 270 -9.37 -11.94 19.88
N ASP A 271 -8.50 -12.96 19.89
CA ASP A 271 -8.52 -14.03 18.91
C ASP A 271 -9.92 -14.66 18.78
N GLY A 272 -10.44 -14.71 17.54
CA GLY A 272 -11.73 -15.32 17.22
C GLY A 272 -12.98 -14.46 17.48
N GLN A 273 -12.83 -13.18 17.84
CA GLN A 273 -13.97 -12.28 18.07
C GLN A 273 -13.90 -11.04 17.17
N VAL A 274 -14.26 -11.17 15.89
CA VAL A 274 -14.70 -9.99 15.13
C VAL A 274 -16.20 -9.88 15.38
N HIS A 275 -16.64 -8.80 16.03
CA HIS A 275 -18.07 -8.53 16.20
C HIS A 275 -18.67 -8.23 14.82
N GLY A 276 -19.55 -9.11 14.37
CA GLY A 276 -20.30 -8.98 13.12
C GLY A 276 -21.61 -8.24 13.31
#